data_AF-A0A1I1Q1C9-F1
#
_entry.id   AF-A0A1I1Q1C9-F1
#
_cell.length_a   1.000
_cell.length_b   1.000
_cell.length_c   1.000
_cell.angle_alpha   90.00
_cell.angle_beta   90.00
_cell.angle_gamma   90.00
#
_symmetry.space_group_name_H-M   'P 1'
#
loop_
_entity.id
_entity.type
_entity.pdbx_description
1 polymer ?
#
loop_
_entity_poly.entity_id
_entity_poly.type
_entity_poly.pdbx_seq_one_letter_code
_entity_poly.pdbx_strand_id
1 'polypeptide(L)'
;MKIIKNELYTEVSKVDMLSELTSADLGEPCLLIVHDNGSMRAGDEAEVVSFFYDLPYITALASDEPYADIAKFFDIVIPAEKACEYAENLFKDKTAFQIREITSCFVTARNGRINDILDAESRAFYRLIKHIGRG
;
A
#
# COMPACT_ATOMS: atom_id res chain seq x y z
N MET A 1 -18.71 2.09 -4.42
CA MET A 1 -17.35 2.62 -4.24
C MET A 1 -17.29 4.16 -4.15
N LYS A 2 -16.51 4.70 -3.21
CA LYS A 2 -16.12 6.12 -3.08
C LYS A 2 -14.60 6.20 -3.08
N ILE A 3 -14.02 7.09 -3.89
CA ILE A 3 -12.57 7.28 -4.01
C ILE A 3 -12.22 8.72 -3.62
N ILE A 4 -11.23 8.89 -2.75
CA ILE A 4 -10.67 10.19 -2.36
C ILE A 4 -9.17 10.15 -2.68
N LYS A 5 -8.67 11.14 -3.42
CA LYS A 5 -7.27 11.24 -3.83
C LYS A 5 -6.61 12.42 -3.14
N ASN A 6 -5.39 12.23 -2.65
CA ASN A 6 -4.51 13.28 -2.15
C ASN A 6 -3.08 13.04 -2.71
N GLU A 7 -2.13 13.93 -2.41
CA GLU A 7 -0.74 13.87 -2.88
C GLU A 7 0.00 12.62 -2.39
N LEU A 8 -0.37 12.08 -1.22
CA LEU A 8 0.33 10.96 -0.59
C LEU A 8 -0.43 9.63 -0.74
N TYR A 9 -1.76 9.67 -0.68
CA TYR A 9 -2.57 8.47 -0.65
C TYR A 9 -3.86 8.60 -1.45
N THR A 10 -4.37 7.45 -1.88
CA THR A 10 -5.73 7.29 -2.39
C THR A 10 -6.49 6.43 -1.40
N GLU A 11 -7.63 6.92 -0.94
CA GLU A 11 -8.55 6.19 -0.07
C GLU A 11 -9.74 5.68 -0.89
N VAL A 12 -10.10 4.41 -0.70
CA VAL A 12 -11.27 3.81 -1.29
C VAL A 12 -12.16 3.22 -0.20
N SER A 13 -13.44 3.55 -0.23
CA SER A 13 -14.44 3.03 0.71
C SER A 13 -15.70 2.56 -0.02
N LYS A 14 -16.56 1.82 0.69
CA LYS A 14 -17.80 1.24 0.13
C LYS A 14 -17.52 0.35 -1.08
N VAL A 15 -16.54 -0.55 -0.93
CA VAL A 15 -16.16 -1.57 -1.92
C VAL A 15 -16.75 -2.89 -1.46
N ASP A 16 -17.61 -3.49 -2.28
CA ASP A 16 -18.19 -4.79 -1.96
C ASP A 16 -17.32 -5.93 -2.53
N MET A 17 -16.71 -5.69 -3.70
CA MET A 17 -15.77 -6.62 -4.33
C MET A 17 -14.43 -5.94 -4.66
N LEU A 18 -13.31 -6.55 -4.29
CA LEU A 18 -11.97 -6.04 -4.64
C LEU A 18 -11.74 -5.92 -6.15
N SER A 19 -12.35 -6.82 -6.94
CA SER A 19 -12.34 -6.72 -8.40
C SER A 19 -12.91 -5.41 -8.95
N GLU A 20 -13.72 -4.66 -8.19
CA GLU A 20 -14.14 -3.30 -8.59
C GLU A 20 -12.95 -2.35 -8.75
N LEU A 21 -11.85 -2.60 -8.02
CA LEU A 21 -10.66 -1.75 -8.04
C LEU A 21 -9.84 -1.90 -9.32
N THR A 22 -9.93 -3.04 -10.02
CA THR A 22 -9.10 -3.30 -11.22
C THR A 22 -9.44 -2.37 -12.38
N SER A 23 -10.67 -1.85 -12.39
CA SER A 23 -11.18 -0.89 -13.38
C SER A 23 -11.23 0.55 -12.86
N ALA A 24 -10.86 0.78 -11.60
CA ALA A 24 -10.96 2.08 -10.96
C ALA A 24 -9.75 2.98 -11.31
N ASP A 25 -10.00 4.28 -11.51
CA ASP A 25 -8.92 5.27 -11.57
C ASP A 25 -8.44 5.60 -10.15
N LEU A 26 -7.39 4.92 -9.71
CA LEU A 26 -6.76 5.10 -8.38
C LEU A 26 -5.68 6.19 -8.36
N GLY A 27 -5.27 6.72 -9.53
CA GLY A 27 -4.11 7.60 -9.66
C GLY A 27 -2.77 6.91 -9.37
N GLU A 28 -1.76 7.69 -8.99
CA GLU A 28 -0.40 7.22 -8.64
C GLU A 28 -0.05 7.61 -7.20
N PRO A 29 -0.79 7.12 -6.18
CA PRO A 29 -0.51 7.44 -4.78
C PRO A 29 0.80 6.79 -4.31
N CYS A 30 1.33 7.23 -3.16
CA CYS A 30 2.37 6.48 -2.45
C CYS A 30 1.78 5.30 -1.66
N LEU A 31 0.53 5.46 -1.20
CA LEU A 31 -0.24 4.47 -0.45
C LEU A 31 -1.70 4.41 -0.94
N LEU A 32 -2.17 3.22 -1.29
CA LEU A 32 -3.59 2.93 -1.49
C LEU A 32 -4.17 2.39 -0.19
N ILE A 33 -5.22 3.02 0.32
CA ILE A 33 -5.99 2.58 1.49
C ILE A 33 -7.35 2.09 1.02
N VAL A 34 -7.70 0.86 1.36
CA VAL A 34 -9.05 0.32 1.11
C VAL A 34 -9.72 0.06 2.45
N HIS A 35 -10.85 0.71 2.69
CA HIS A 35 -11.66 0.52 3.88
C HIS A 35 -12.52 -0.73 3.76
N ASP A 36 -12.35 -1.61 4.74
CA ASP A 36 -13.21 -2.77 4.90
C ASP A 36 -14.65 -2.33 5.20
N ASN A 37 -15.61 -3.00 4.59
CA ASN A 37 -17.04 -2.81 4.85
C ASN A 37 -17.62 -3.92 5.76
N GLY A 38 -16.78 -4.84 6.25
CA GLY A 38 -17.15 -5.97 7.11
C GLY A 38 -17.75 -7.17 6.37
N SER A 39 -17.84 -7.11 5.04
CA SER A 39 -18.39 -8.20 4.21
C SER A 39 -17.77 -8.29 2.82
N MET A 40 -16.61 -7.64 2.64
CA MET A 40 -15.93 -7.50 1.37
C MET A 40 -15.50 -8.87 0.83
N ARG A 41 -15.57 -9.03 -0.49
CA ARG A 41 -15.16 -10.26 -1.18
C ARG A 41 -14.11 -9.95 -2.24
N ALA A 42 -13.33 -10.95 -2.63
CA ALA A 42 -12.37 -10.76 -3.71
C ALA A 42 -13.07 -10.52 -5.07
N GLY A 43 -14.06 -11.35 -5.42
CA GLY A 43 -14.61 -11.41 -6.78
C GLY A 43 -13.80 -12.39 -7.62
N ASP A 44 -13.34 -11.99 -8.80
CA ASP A 44 -12.35 -12.78 -9.57
C ASP A 44 -10.98 -12.69 -8.89
N GLU A 45 -10.63 -13.75 -8.16
CA GLU A 45 -9.38 -13.79 -7.39
C GLU A 45 -8.15 -13.74 -8.31
N ALA A 46 -8.17 -14.34 -9.50
CA ALA A 46 -7.00 -14.32 -10.38
C ALA A 46 -6.72 -12.91 -10.91
N GLU A 47 -7.78 -12.18 -11.26
CA GLU A 47 -7.70 -10.79 -11.67
C GLU A 47 -7.21 -9.89 -10.53
N VAL A 48 -7.77 -10.06 -9.32
CA VAL A 48 -7.37 -9.28 -8.13
C VAL A 48 -5.92 -9.55 -7.74
N VAL A 49 -5.48 -10.82 -7.76
CA VAL A 49 -4.07 -11.17 -7.52
C VAL A 49 -3.19 -10.43 -8.51
N SER A 50 -3.45 -10.55 -9.81
CA SER A 50 -2.62 -9.90 -10.84
C SER A 50 -2.59 -8.38 -10.67
N PHE A 51 -3.74 -7.77 -10.37
CA PHE A 51 -3.85 -6.34 -10.19
C PHE A 51 -3.00 -5.85 -9.00
N PHE A 52 -3.21 -6.41 -7.81
CA PHE A 52 -2.47 -5.99 -6.61
C PHE A 52 -0.98 -6.32 -6.68
N TYR A 53 -0.62 -7.40 -7.36
CA TYR A 53 0.77 -7.80 -7.59
C TYR A 53 1.57 -6.71 -8.32
N ASP A 54 0.99 -6.07 -9.33
CA ASP A 54 1.66 -5.12 -10.21
C ASP A 54 1.64 -3.66 -9.74
N LEU A 55 0.97 -3.35 -8.61
CA LEU A 55 0.83 -1.98 -8.13
C LEU A 55 2.19 -1.35 -7.74
N PRO A 56 2.54 -0.16 -8.27
CA PRO A 56 3.83 0.47 -7.99
C PRO A 56 3.86 1.25 -6.65
N TYR A 57 2.87 1.02 -5.78
CA TYR A 57 2.69 1.70 -4.51
C TYR A 57 2.30 0.75 -3.39
N ILE A 58 2.38 1.23 -2.15
CA ILE A 58 2.02 0.47 -0.95
C ILE A 58 0.50 0.31 -0.92
N THR A 59 0.02 -0.83 -0.43
CA THR A 59 -1.41 -1.13 -0.26
C THR A 59 -1.72 -1.44 1.19
N ALA A 60 -2.80 -0.86 1.71
CA ALA A 60 -3.26 -1.07 3.08
C ALA A 60 -4.74 -1.42 3.12
N LEU A 61 -5.08 -2.46 3.89
CA LEU A 61 -6.44 -2.73 4.30
C LEU A 61 -6.72 -1.98 5.62
N ALA A 62 -7.68 -1.07 5.61
CA ALA A 62 -8.16 -0.38 6.79
C ALA A 62 -9.31 -1.19 7.41
N SER A 63 -9.01 -2.01 8.43
CA SER A 63 -9.96 -2.88 9.12
C SER A 63 -9.53 -3.14 10.56
N ASP A 64 -10.47 -3.10 11.49
CA ASP A 64 -10.23 -3.48 12.90
C ASP A 64 -10.43 -4.99 13.13
N GLU A 65 -11.11 -5.68 12.22
CA GLU A 65 -11.37 -7.13 12.24
C GLU A 65 -11.14 -7.73 10.84
N PRO A 66 -9.89 -7.74 10.34
CA PRO A 66 -9.61 -8.13 8.95
C PRO A 66 -9.85 -9.63 8.71
N TYR A 67 -10.63 -9.94 7.68
CA TYR A 67 -10.71 -11.31 7.17
C TYR A 67 -9.41 -11.69 6.42
N ALA A 68 -8.85 -12.86 6.74
CA ALA A 68 -7.54 -13.29 6.22
C ALA A 68 -7.53 -13.48 4.68
N ASP A 69 -8.66 -13.87 4.10
CA ASP A 69 -8.86 -14.03 2.67
C ASP A 69 -8.88 -12.70 1.90
N ILE A 70 -9.16 -11.58 2.57
CA ILE A 70 -9.06 -10.23 2.02
C ILE A 70 -7.70 -9.61 2.35
N ALA A 71 -7.25 -9.73 3.60
CA ALA A 71 -6.00 -9.13 4.06
C ALA A 71 -4.77 -9.58 3.25
N LYS A 72 -4.76 -10.82 2.74
CA LYS A 72 -3.65 -11.37 1.95
C LYS A 72 -3.30 -10.60 0.66
N PHE A 73 -4.21 -9.77 0.15
CA PHE A 73 -3.96 -8.97 -1.07
C PHE A 73 -3.21 -7.66 -0.78
N PHE A 74 -3.11 -7.26 0.49
CA PHE A 74 -2.55 -5.99 0.90
C PHE A 74 -1.17 -6.16 1.54
N ASP A 75 -0.31 -5.15 1.41
CA ASP A 75 1.01 -5.18 2.01
C ASP A 75 0.94 -5.05 3.54
N ILE A 76 -0.02 -4.26 4.04
CA ILE A 76 -0.23 -4.02 5.46
C ILE A 76 -1.72 -3.96 5.82
N VAL A 77 -2.02 -4.20 7.10
CA VAL A 77 -3.33 -3.93 7.69
C VAL A 77 -3.19 -2.81 8.72
N ILE A 78 -4.09 -1.84 8.68
CA ILE A 78 -4.09 -0.66 9.55
C ILE A 78 -5.45 -0.48 10.23
N PRO A 79 -5.52 0.17 11.41
CA PRO A 79 -6.79 0.43 12.09
C PRO A 79 -7.71 1.31 11.23
N ALA A 80 -8.99 0.95 11.17
CA ALA A 80 -9.95 1.61 10.27
C ALA A 80 -10.20 3.07 10.65
N GLU A 81 -10.39 3.34 11.94
CA GLU A 81 -10.67 4.69 12.46
C GLU A 81 -9.49 5.66 12.29
N LYS A 82 -8.26 5.15 12.13
CA LYS A 82 -7.02 5.95 12.07
C LYS A 82 -6.29 5.85 10.74
N ALA A 83 -6.94 5.36 9.68
CA ALA A 83 -6.28 5.08 8.42
C ALA A 83 -5.60 6.31 7.80
N CYS A 84 -6.28 7.46 7.80
CA CYS A 84 -5.72 8.73 7.31
C CYS A 84 -4.54 9.21 8.18
N GLU A 85 -4.70 9.18 9.51
CA GLU A 85 -3.66 9.57 10.46
C GLU A 85 -2.41 8.66 10.31
N TYR A 86 -2.62 7.38 10.05
CA TYR A 86 -1.53 6.43 9.79
C TYR A 86 -0.75 6.83 8.54
N ALA A 87 -1.42 7.15 7.44
CA ALA A 87 -0.77 7.58 6.20
C ALA A 87 0.01 8.87 6.38
N GLU A 88 -0.59 9.86 7.04
CA GLU A 88 0.05 11.13 7.35
C GLU A 88 1.29 10.91 8.20
N ASN A 89 1.21 10.12 9.27
CA ASN A 89 2.35 9.82 10.13
C ASN A 89 3.43 8.99 9.43
N LEU A 90 3.05 8.05 8.56
CA LEU A 90 3.98 7.23 7.78
C LEU A 90 4.87 8.12 6.91
N PHE A 91 4.31 9.14 6.28
CA PHE A 91 5.03 10.03 5.36
C PHE A 91 5.43 11.37 5.98
N LYS A 92 5.06 11.63 7.23
CA LYS A 92 5.41 12.86 7.95
C LYS A 92 6.92 13.09 7.94
N ASP A 93 7.29 14.33 7.62
CA ASP A 93 8.66 14.82 7.57
C ASP A 93 9.57 14.07 6.57
N LYS A 94 8.99 13.30 5.65
CA LYS A 94 9.75 12.56 4.63
C LYS A 94 9.83 13.33 3.32
N THR A 95 11.02 13.35 2.74
CA THR A 95 11.21 13.85 1.38
C THR A 95 10.64 12.84 0.36
N ALA A 96 10.30 13.31 -0.84
CA ALA A 96 9.86 12.43 -1.93
C ALA A 96 10.86 11.29 -2.21
N PHE A 97 12.16 11.54 -2.02
CA PHE A 97 13.18 10.51 -2.11
C PHE A 97 12.99 9.42 -1.04
N GLN A 98 12.83 9.80 0.22
CA GLN A 98 12.64 8.85 1.32
C GLN A 98 11.36 8.03 1.14
N ILE A 99 10.28 8.66 0.70
CA ILE A 99 9.01 7.98 0.40
C ILE A 99 9.21 6.94 -0.71
N ARG A 100 9.87 7.31 -1.81
CA ARG A 100 10.16 6.38 -2.91
C ARG A 100 10.99 5.18 -2.48
N GLU A 101 12.00 5.39 -1.64
CA GLU A 101 12.82 4.28 -1.11
C GLU A 101 11.97 3.33 -0.25
N ILE A 102 11.10 3.86 0.62
CA ILE A 102 10.17 3.05 1.43
C ILE A 102 9.22 2.25 0.52
N THR A 103 8.56 2.92 -0.43
CA THR A 103 7.64 2.27 -1.38
C THR A 103 8.33 1.16 -2.16
N SER A 104 9.57 1.37 -2.59
CA SER A 104 10.32 0.36 -3.34
C SER A 104 10.57 -0.92 -2.54
N CYS A 105 10.77 -0.83 -1.22
CA CYS A 105 10.92 -2.00 -0.36
C CYS A 105 9.63 -2.82 -0.31
N PHE A 106 8.47 -2.19 -0.14
CA PHE A 106 7.17 -2.88 -0.14
C PHE A 106 6.87 -3.57 -1.48
N VAL A 107 7.05 -2.84 -2.59
CA VAL A 107 6.84 -3.40 -3.94
C VAL A 107 7.78 -4.59 -4.19
N THR A 108 9.03 -4.49 -3.75
CA THR A 108 9.98 -5.62 -3.86
C THR A 108 9.58 -6.78 -2.94
N ALA A 109 9.14 -6.50 -1.71
CA ALA A 109 8.75 -7.50 -0.74
C ALA A 109 7.55 -8.33 -1.17
N ARG A 110 6.62 -7.73 -1.93
CA ARG A 110 5.43 -8.41 -2.44
C ARG A 110 5.76 -9.62 -3.32
N ASN A 111 6.83 -9.49 -4.11
CA ASN A 111 7.08 -10.37 -5.26
C ASN A 111 8.49 -10.97 -5.29
N GLY A 112 9.40 -10.43 -4.49
CA GLY A 112 10.81 -10.79 -4.48
C GLY A 112 11.08 -12.07 -3.68
N ARG A 113 12.17 -12.75 -4.02
CA ARG A 113 12.70 -13.81 -3.15
C ARG A 113 13.39 -13.16 -1.96
N ILE A 114 13.53 -13.90 -0.87
CA ILE A 114 14.18 -13.42 0.37
C ILE A 114 15.50 -12.66 0.10
N ASN A 115 16.37 -13.20 -0.76
CA ASN A 115 17.65 -12.54 -1.09
C ASN A 115 17.47 -11.21 -1.84
N ASP A 116 16.47 -11.13 -2.74
CA ASP A 116 16.19 -9.93 -3.52
C ASP A 116 15.59 -8.84 -2.61
N ILE A 117 14.75 -9.24 -1.65
CA ILE A 117 14.18 -8.35 -0.62
C ILE A 117 15.31 -7.79 0.27
N LEU A 118 16.17 -8.65 0.81
CA LEU A 118 17.26 -8.23 1.69
C LEU A 118 18.26 -7.31 0.98
N ASP A 119 18.58 -7.55 -0.30
CA ASP A 119 19.45 -6.65 -1.08
C ASP A 119 18.76 -5.29 -1.32
N ALA A 120 17.47 -5.28 -1.66
CA ALA A 120 16.71 -4.05 -1.87
C ALA A 120 16.63 -3.21 -0.59
N GLU A 121 16.25 -3.81 0.54
CA GLU A 121 16.19 -3.15 1.84
C GLU A 121 17.56 -2.61 2.27
N SER A 122 18.63 -3.40 2.11
CA SER A 122 20.00 -2.99 2.45
C SER A 122 20.44 -1.77 1.63
N ARG A 123 20.19 -1.78 0.32
CA ARG A 123 20.55 -0.65 -0.55
C ARG A 123 19.72 0.59 -0.22
N ALA A 124 18.42 0.43 0.01
CA ALA A 124 17.54 1.53 0.41
C ALA A 124 18.04 2.17 1.71
N PHE A 125 18.40 1.36 2.71
CA PHE A 125 18.97 1.83 3.97
C PHE A 125 20.24 2.67 3.78
N TYR A 126 21.23 2.19 3.02
CA TYR A 126 22.45 2.95 2.77
C TYR A 126 22.21 4.25 1.97
N ARG A 127 21.26 4.22 1.03
CA ARG A 127 20.84 5.41 0.28
C ARG A 127 20.19 6.45 1.19
N LEU A 128 19.33 6.02 2.12
CA LEU A 128 18.70 6.86 3.12
C LEU A 128 19.72 7.48 4.08
N ILE A 129 20.68 6.71 4.61
CA ILE A 129 21.76 7.23 5.46
C ILE A 129 22.55 8.31 4.73
N LYS A 130 22.96 8.04 3.48
CA LYS A 130 23.73 9.00 2.69
C LYS A 130 22.96 10.30 2.44
N HIS A 131 21.64 10.23 2.33
CA HIS A 131 20.78 11.39 2.16
C HIS A 131 20.74 12.24 3.44
N ILE A 132 20.61 11.62 4.61
CA ILE A 132 20.61 12.30 5.92
C ILE A 132 21.94 13.00 6.18
N GLY A 133 23.07 12.38 5.85
CA GLY A 133 24.40 12.96 6.04
C GLY A 133 24.75 14.14 5.12
N ARG A 134 23.81 14.61 4.28
CA ARG A 134 23.94 15.76 3.39
C ARG A 134 22.97 16.91 3.71
N GLY A 135 22.14 16.74 4.75
CA GLY A 135 21.24 17.77 5.27
C GLY A 135 21.92 18.70 6.25
#